data_AF-C0VJY9-F1
#
_entry.id   AF-C0VJY9-F1
#
_cell.length_a   1.000
_cell.length_b   1.000
_cell.length_c   1.000
_cell.angle_alpha   90.00
_cell.angle_beta   90.00
_cell.angle_gamma   90.00
#
_symmetry.space_group_name_H-M   'P 1'
#
loop_
_entity.id
_entity.type
_entity.pdbx_description
1 polymer ?
#
loop_
_entity_poly.entity_id
_entity_poly.type
_entity_poly.pdbx_seq_one_letter_code
_entity_poly.pdbx_strand_id
1 'polypeptide(L)'
;MYREAILEAFQYASRWDADLIVYQAGMDCHQHDKYGSKWFTTALLFERDRIVFEMAKKMKIPLLFVLAGGYQPLEDLVPLHVNTFKAAHQIYFAEV
;
A
#
# COMPACT_ATOMS: atom_id res chain seq x y z
N MET A 1 -1.26 7.69 12.36
CA MET A 1 -1.76 8.34 11.13
C MET A 1 -2.03 7.34 10.00
N TYR A 2 -1.03 6.79 9.29
CA TYR A 2 -1.30 5.87 8.16
C TYR A 2 -2.06 4.60 8.55
N ARG A 3 -1.64 3.92 9.62
CA ARG A 3 -2.31 2.69 10.09
C ARG A 3 -3.78 2.96 10.47
N GLU A 4 -4.04 4.06 11.17
CA GLU A 4 -5.40 4.46 11.54
C GLU A 4 -6.24 4.76 10.29
N ALA A 5 -5.71 5.54 9.35
CA ALA A 5 -6.40 5.86 8.10
C ALA A 5 -6.71 4.61 7.27
N ILE A 6 -5.79 3.63 7.21
CA ILE A 6 -6.05 2.35 6.55
C ILE A 6 -7.18 1.60 7.26
N LEU A 7 -7.10 1.46 8.59
CA LEU A 7 -8.14 0.78 9.36
C LEU A 7 -9.51 1.43 9.17
N GLU A 8 -9.58 2.76 9.19
CA GLU A 8 -10.80 3.52 8.94
C GLU A 8 -11.32 3.28 7.51
N ALA A 9 -10.45 3.31 6.50
CA ALA A 9 -10.84 3.03 5.11
C ALA A 9 -11.46 1.62 4.96
N PHE A 10 -10.89 0.62 5.62
CA PHE A 10 -11.44 -0.74 5.63
C PHE A 10 -12.77 -0.83 6.42
N GLN A 11 -12.95 -0.04 7.48
CA GLN A 11 -14.26 0.06 8.14
C GLN A 11 -15.33 0.61 7.19
N TYR A 12 -15.02 1.65 6.41
CA TYR A 12 -15.94 2.15 5.38
C TYR A 12 -16.21 1.10 4.31
N ALA A 13 -15.18 0.43 3.78
CA ALA A 13 -15.35 -0.64 2.79
C ALA A 13 -16.30 -1.75 3.28
N SER A 14 -16.19 -2.16 4.55
CA SER A 14 -17.14 -3.13 5.13
C SER A 14 -18.55 -2.55 5.29
N ARG A 15 -18.68 -1.29 5.73
CA ARG A 15 -19.99 -0.66 5.93
C ARG A 15 -20.75 -0.45 4.62
N TRP A 16 -20.02 -0.26 3.53
CA TRP A 16 -20.58 -0.11 2.19
C TRP A 16 -20.78 -1.44 1.45
N ASP A 17 -20.42 -2.57 2.06
CA ASP A 17 -20.46 -3.88 1.44
C ASP A 17 -19.70 -3.91 0.10
N ALA A 18 -18.48 -3.36 0.10
CA ALA A 18 -17.70 -3.18 -1.11
C ALA A 18 -17.28 -4.54 -1.72
N ASP A 19 -17.63 -4.76 -2.98
CA ASP A 19 -17.27 -5.97 -3.74
C ASP A 19 -15.79 -6.00 -4.18
N LEU A 20 -15.15 -4.83 -4.27
CA LEU A 20 -13.78 -4.68 -4.78
C LEU A 20 -13.11 -3.45 -4.15
N ILE A 21 -11.84 -3.59 -3.80
CA ILE A 21 -10.97 -2.47 -3.43
C ILE A 21 -10.01 -2.17 -4.59
N VAL A 22 -9.93 -0.90 -4.98
CA VAL A 22 -8.89 -0.40 -5.90
C VAL A 22 -7.88 0.41 -5.08
N TYR A 23 -6.70 -0.16 -4.88
CA TYR A 23 -5.63 0.46 -4.11
C TYR A 23 -4.66 1.21 -5.02
N GLN A 24 -4.63 2.54 -4.91
CA GLN A 24 -3.62 3.36 -5.56
C GLN A 24 -2.35 3.40 -4.71
N ALA A 25 -1.39 2.53 -5.03
CA ALA A 25 -0.13 2.41 -4.30
C ALA A 25 0.85 3.51 -4.75
N GLY A 26 0.65 4.72 -4.25
CA GLY A 26 1.51 5.88 -4.52
C GLY A 26 2.78 5.90 -3.66
N MET A 27 3.86 6.44 -4.21
CA MET A 27 5.17 6.59 -3.57
C MET A 27 5.48 8.05 -3.22
N ASP A 28 4.61 8.99 -3.57
CA ASP A 28 4.77 10.43 -3.35
C ASP A 28 4.79 10.86 -1.87
N CYS A 29 4.36 9.99 -0.96
CA CYS A 29 4.54 10.18 0.47
C CYS A 29 5.96 9.87 0.98
N HIS A 30 6.81 9.20 0.19
CA HIS A 30 8.14 8.73 0.58
C HIS A 30 9.09 9.90 0.92
N GLN A 31 9.99 9.69 1.89
CA GLN A 31 10.88 10.73 2.43
C GLN A 31 11.80 11.43 1.41
N HIS A 32 12.06 10.79 0.27
CA HIS A 32 12.91 11.33 -0.79
C HIS A 32 12.08 11.83 -2.00
N ASP A 33 10.75 11.79 -1.92
CA ASP A 33 9.88 12.43 -2.90
C ASP A 33 9.81 13.94 -2.66
N LYS A 34 9.72 14.71 -3.74
CA LYS A 34 9.60 16.18 -3.68
C LYS A 34 8.36 16.64 -2.90
N TYR A 35 7.30 15.85 -2.89
CA TYR A 35 6.05 16.13 -2.17
C TYR A 35 5.89 15.30 -0.90
N GLY A 36 6.90 14.52 -0.55
CA GLY A 36 6.85 13.55 0.53
C GLY A 36 7.14 14.12 1.91
N SER A 37 7.07 13.23 2.89
CA SER A 37 7.32 13.54 4.30
C SER A 37 8.66 12.94 4.75
N LYS A 38 9.56 13.76 5.30
CA LYS A 38 10.91 13.33 5.74
C LYS A 38 10.93 12.12 6.68
N TRP A 39 9.85 11.86 7.39
CA TRP A 39 9.73 10.76 8.36
C TRP A 39 9.21 9.46 7.74
N PHE A 40 8.73 9.47 6.50
CA PHE A 40 8.10 8.31 5.87
C PHE A 40 9.09 7.51 5.03
N THR A 41 9.79 6.61 5.73
CA THR A 41 10.87 5.78 5.18
C THR A 41 10.37 4.73 4.19
N THR A 42 11.28 4.15 3.41
CA THR A 42 11.00 2.98 2.57
C THR A 42 10.40 1.80 3.35
N ALA A 43 10.85 1.57 4.58
CA ALA A 43 10.31 0.51 5.44
C ALA A 43 8.87 0.78 5.88
N LEU A 44 8.54 2.03 6.19
CA LEU A 44 7.17 2.43 6.53
C LEU A 44 6.23 2.37 5.32
N LEU A 45 6.74 2.71 4.13
CA LEU A 45 6.03 2.57 2.86
C LEU A 45 5.70 1.10 2.55
N PHE A 46 6.67 0.19 2.75
CA PHE A 46 6.44 -1.25 2.63
C PHE A 46 5.41 -1.75 3.64
N GLU A 47 5.52 -1.33 4.91
CA GLU A 47 4.58 -1.73 5.96
C GLU A 47 3.15 -1.23 5.67
N ARG A 48 3.01 -0.02 5.12
CA ARG A 48 1.72 0.49 4.65
C ARG A 48 1.09 -0.46 3.63
N ASP A 49 1.85 -0.85 2.59
CA ASP A 49 1.36 -1.76 1.55
C ASP A 49 1.00 -3.13 2.15
N ARG A 50 1.86 -3.66 3.03
CA ARG A 50 1.62 -4.94 3.72
C ARG A 50 0.31 -4.92 4.50
N ILE A 51 0.04 -3.86 5.27
CA ILE A 51 -1.20 -3.72 6.05
C ILE A 51 -2.43 -3.67 5.13
N VAL A 52 -2.36 -2.95 4.00
CA VAL A 52 -3.48 -2.88 3.04
C VAL A 52 -3.82 -4.27 2.49
N PHE A 53 -2.82 -5.02 2.03
CA PHE A 53 -3.02 -6.38 1.53
C PHE A 53 -3.51 -7.34 2.63
N GLU A 54 -2.93 -7.25 3.83
CA GLU A 54 -3.34 -8.07 4.98
C GLU A 54 -4.80 -7.84 5.36
N MET A 55 -5.23 -6.57 5.40
CA MET A 55 -6.61 -6.20 5.72
C MET A 55 -7.59 -6.68 4.66
N ALA A 56 -7.28 -6.49 3.37
CA ALA A 56 -8.13 -6.99 2.29
C ALA A 56 -8.26 -8.51 2.31
N LYS A 57 -7.15 -9.25 2.50
CA LYS A 57 -7.18 -10.71 2.63
C LYS A 57 -8.00 -11.16 3.84
N LYS A 58 -7.81 -10.52 5.01
CA LYS A 58 -8.56 -10.84 6.24
C LYS A 58 -10.05 -10.62 6.09
N MET A 59 -10.45 -9.55 5.41
CA MET A 59 -11.85 -9.20 5.18
C MET A 59 -12.48 -9.93 3.98
N LYS A 60 -11.66 -10.70 3.24
CA LYS A 60 -12.08 -11.46 2.06
C LYS A 60 -12.68 -10.57 0.95
N ILE A 61 -12.24 -9.32 0.86
CA ILE A 61 -12.62 -8.42 -0.22
C ILE A 61 -11.54 -8.50 -1.30
N PRO A 62 -11.88 -8.82 -2.55
CA PRO A 62 -10.95 -8.76 -3.67
C PRO A 62 -10.26 -7.40 -3.75
N LEU A 63 -8.95 -7.40 -4.04
CA LEU A 63 -8.19 -6.17 -4.17
C LEU A 63 -7.39 -6.17 -5.48
N LEU A 64 -7.56 -5.09 -6.23
CA LEU A 64 -6.70 -4.70 -7.35
C LEU A 64 -5.83 -3.53 -6.89
N PHE A 65 -4.53 -3.57 -7.16
CA PHE A 65 -3.68 -2.40 -6.94
C PHE A 65 -3.10 -1.88 -8.26
N VAL A 66 -2.81 -0.58 -8.28
CA VAL A 66 -2.16 0.11 -9.39
C VAL A 66 -0.93 0.85 -8.87
N LEU A 67 0.10 0.93 -9.71
CA LEU A 67 1.23 1.83 -9.46
C LEU A 67 0.73 3.26 -9.64
N ALA A 68 0.92 4.11 -8.64
CA ALA A 68 0.45 5.50 -8.67
C ALA A 68 1.61 6.48 -8.51
N GLY A 69 1.39 7.62 -7.83
CA GLY A 69 2.36 8.71 -7.71
C GLY A 69 3.77 8.30 -7.24
N GLY A 70 4.69 9.25 -7.29
CA GLY A 70 6.11 8.99 -7.12
C GLY A 70 6.86 9.77 -8.20
N TYR A 71 7.50 10.86 -7.79
CA TYR A 71 8.09 11.87 -8.67
C TYR A 71 9.61 11.92 -8.52
N GLN A 72 10.18 10.83 -8.01
CA GLN A 72 11.60 10.59 -7.86
C GLN A 72 12.20 10.08 -9.18
N PRO A 73 13.54 10.14 -9.38
CA PRO A 73 14.19 9.43 -10.47
C PRO A 73 13.81 7.95 -10.54
N LEU A 74 13.71 7.38 -11.74
CA LEU A 74 13.24 6.00 -11.94
C LEU A 74 14.10 4.96 -11.19
N GLU A 75 15.40 5.20 -11.10
CA GLU A 75 16.36 4.35 -10.36
C GLU A 75 16.01 4.23 -8.87
N ASP A 76 15.44 5.27 -8.28
CA ASP A 76 14.97 5.27 -6.89
C ASP A 76 13.52 4.78 -6.78
N LEU A 77 12.68 5.09 -7.77
CA LEU A 77 11.24 4.83 -7.72
C LEU A 77 10.88 3.36 -7.99
N VAL A 78 11.53 2.71 -8.97
CA VAL A 78 11.22 1.33 -9.35
C VAL A 78 11.37 0.36 -8.17
N PRO A 79 12.43 0.41 -7.34
CA PRO A 79 12.52 -0.42 -6.14
C PRO A 79 11.35 -0.24 -5.16
N LEU A 80 10.79 0.96 -5.04
CA LEU A 80 9.63 1.22 -4.17
C LEU A 80 8.37 0.54 -4.71
N HIS A 81 8.11 0.62 -6.01
CA HIS A 81 7.00 -0.13 -6.62
C HIS A 81 7.19 -1.64 -6.52
N VAL A 82 8.42 -2.16 -6.72
CA VAL A 82 8.72 -3.59 -6.54
C VAL A 82 8.44 -4.03 -5.09
N ASN A 83 8.67 -3.17 -4.10
CA ASN A 83 8.35 -3.46 -2.71
C ASN A 83 6.84 -3.66 -2.48
N THR A 84 5.96 -2.93 -3.18
CA THR A 84 4.51 -3.20 -3.17
C THR A 84 4.19 -4.61 -3.67
N PHE A 85 4.81 -5.06 -4.76
CA PHE A 85 4.65 -6.44 -5.26
C PHE A 85 5.14 -7.48 -4.25
N LYS A 86 6.30 -7.24 -3.61
CA LYS A 86 6.83 -8.12 -2.56
C LYS A 86 5.88 -8.21 -1.37
N ALA A 87 5.30 -7.09 -0.94
CA ALA A 87 4.31 -7.06 0.13
C ALA A 87 3.06 -7.88 -0.24
N ALA A 88 2.54 -7.70 -1.46
CA ALA A 88 1.43 -8.50 -1.97
C ALA A 88 1.78 -10.00 -2.00
N HIS A 89 2.95 -10.34 -2.54
CA HIS A 89 3.43 -11.72 -2.62
C HIS A 89 3.53 -12.36 -1.24
N GLN A 90 4.11 -11.65 -0.27
CA GLN A 90 4.22 -12.13 1.12
C GLN A 90 2.85 -12.43 1.74
N ILE A 91 1.83 -11.63 1.45
CA ILE A 91 0.50 -11.83 2.04
C ILE A 91 -0.29 -12.91 1.31
N TYR A 92 -0.23 -13.00 -0.01
CA TYR A 92 -1.10 -13.89 -0.79
C TYR A 92 -0.47 -15.22 -1.18
N PHE A 93 0.86 -15.30 -1.30
CA PHE A 93 1.55 -16.43 -1.94
C PHE A 93 2.74 -16.99 -1.16
N ALA A 94 3.21 -16.36 -0.08
CA ALA A 94 4.18 -17.01 0.80
C ALA A 94 3.52 -18.21 1.49
N GLU A 95 4.05 -19.41 1.26
CA GLU A 95 3.65 -20.65 1.93
C GLU A 95 3.84 -20.51 3.45
N VAL A 96 2.90 -21.07 4.22
CA VAL A 96 2.99 -21.24 5.68
C VAL A 96 3.82 -22.47 5.99
#